data_AF-A0A6N6TAZ6-F1
#
_entry.id   AF-A0A6N6TAZ6-F1
#
_cell.length_a   1.000
_cell.length_b   1.000
_cell.length_c   1.000
_cell.angle_alpha   90.00
_cell.angle_beta   90.00
_cell.angle_gamma   90.00
#
_symmetry.space_group_name_H-M   'P 1'
#
loop_
_entity.id
_entity.type
_entity.pdbx_description
1 polymer ?
#
loop_
_entity_poly.entity_id
_entity_poly.type
_entity_poly.pdbx_seq_one_letter_code
_entity_poly.pdbx_strand_id
1 'polypeptide(L)'
;MHDEPRQKLRELIIEYGRSLCDDPRRCEAFLKDYCGQYKREIFVLVSAIKNRVADDLLKASSGVPQSILLARLNKQLEEELAITTEAAHWAVESWALALGVIAQPLPVAKPAPVSPPSPQPTVAKVAPTLTHCQTGPIIVGRYHDNSDGTITDLQTSLQSMRFSLGQEWNRGTCTGEARRYTWQQALIAAEMLNRKGGYAGYCDWRVPTIKELKTLIDQSGSPTINQLAFPNTPPQWYWSSSAYANYPTDAWGIHFSSGNDYVGSKSYDHYTRLVRGGQ
;
A
#
# COMPACT_ATOMS: atom_id res chain seq x y z
N MET A 1 -2.87 9.65 12.99
CA MET A 1 -2.59 11.09 13.00
C MET A 1 -3.63 11.76 12.11
N HIS A 2 -4.19 12.89 12.54
CA HIS A 2 -5.22 13.62 11.78
C HIS A 2 -4.61 14.55 10.73
N ASP A 3 -5.29 14.75 9.59
CA ASP A 3 -4.78 15.64 8.53
C ASP A 3 -5.09 17.12 8.77
N GLU A 4 -6.05 17.46 9.63
CA GLU A 4 -6.41 18.85 9.96
C GLU A 4 -5.20 19.67 10.50
N PRO A 5 -4.42 19.18 11.49
CA PRO A 5 -3.20 19.86 11.93
C PRO A 5 -2.15 20.05 10.83
N ARG A 6 -2.02 19.06 9.93
CA ARG A 6 -1.09 19.09 8.79
C ARG A 6 -1.51 20.13 7.75
N GLN A 7 -2.80 20.21 7.44
CA GLN A 7 -3.35 21.22 6.54
C GLN A 7 -3.20 22.62 7.13
N LYS A 8 -3.52 22.79 8.42
CA LYS A 8 -3.36 24.06 9.11
C LYS A 8 -1.90 24.51 9.17
N LEU A 9 -0.98 23.59 9.41
CA LEU A 9 0.46 23.87 9.35
C LEU A 9 0.86 24.43 7.97
N ARG A 10 0.37 23.83 6.88
CA ARG A 10 0.64 24.31 5.52
C ARG A 10 0.11 25.72 5.29
N GLU A 11 -1.12 26.00 5.73
CA GLU A 11 -1.71 27.35 5.65
C GLU A 11 -0.87 28.37 6.42
N LEU A 12 -0.47 28.05 7.65
CA LEU A 12 0.37 28.93 8.47
C LEU A 12 1.74 29.19 7.83
N ILE A 13 2.33 28.21 7.15
CA ILE A 13 3.58 28.39 6.41
C ILE A 13 3.39 29.23 5.14
N ILE A 14 2.22 29.15 4.48
CA ILE A 14 1.88 30.02 3.35
C ILE A 14 1.67 31.47 3.82
N GLU A 15 1.00 31.66 4.97
CA GLU A 15 0.62 32.97 5.51
C GLU A 15 1.79 33.71 6.19
N TYR A 16 2.56 33.02 7.03
CA TYR A 16 3.65 33.62 7.83
C TYR A 16 5.05 33.30 7.27
N GLY A 17 5.14 32.45 6.26
CA GLY A 17 6.40 32.08 5.62
C GLY A 17 7.31 31.22 6.51
N ARG A 18 8.57 31.14 6.10
CA ARG A 18 9.61 30.32 6.77
C ARG A 18 9.96 30.80 8.18
N SER A 19 9.57 32.02 8.55
CA SER A 19 9.78 32.58 9.90
C SER A 19 9.13 31.75 11.00
N LEU A 20 8.11 30.94 10.66
CA LEU A 20 7.45 30.03 11.58
C LEU A 20 8.29 28.79 11.92
N CYS A 21 9.26 28.44 11.07
CA CYS A 21 10.22 27.36 11.34
C CYS A 21 11.26 27.78 12.38
N ASP A 22 11.53 29.07 12.52
CA ASP A 22 12.54 29.60 13.44
C ASP A 22 11.99 29.80 14.87
N ASP A 23 10.67 29.79 15.04
CA ASP A 23 9.99 29.99 16.33
C ASP A 23 8.99 28.86 16.66
N PRO A 24 9.48 27.78 17.31
CA PRO A 24 8.64 26.65 17.72
C PRO A 24 7.52 27.04 18.68
N ARG A 25 7.71 28.08 19.51
CA ARG A 25 6.71 28.51 20.50
C ARG A 25 5.55 29.21 19.81
N ARG A 26 5.86 30.06 18.84
CA ARG A 26 4.86 30.72 18.00
C ARG A 26 4.11 29.71 17.12
N CYS A 27 4.81 28.73 16.55
CA CYS A 27 4.16 27.63 15.82
C CYS A 27 3.22 26.81 16.73
N GLU A 28 3.66 26.47 17.95
CA GLU A 28 2.84 25.76 18.93
C GLU A 28 1.60 26.56 19.34
N ALA A 29 1.74 27.88 19.54
CA ALA A 29 0.62 28.76 19.90
C ALA A 29 -0.45 28.77 18.80
N PHE A 30 -0.06 29.02 17.54
CA PHE A 30 -1.00 29.00 16.42
C PHE A 30 -1.68 27.63 16.26
N LEU A 31 -0.91 26.54 16.34
CA LEU A 31 -1.49 25.20 16.23
C LEU A 31 -2.45 24.88 17.39
N LYS A 32 -2.22 25.39 18.60
CA LYS A 32 -3.15 25.24 19.74
C LYS A 32 -4.42 26.06 19.57
N ASP A 33 -4.30 27.28 19.04
CA ASP A 33 -5.44 28.17 18.82
C ASP A 33 -6.41 27.62 17.77
N TYR A 34 -5.89 26.99 16.71
CA TYR A 34 -6.72 26.44 15.62
C TYR A 34 -7.04 24.94 15.76
N CYS A 35 -6.16 24.15 16.37
CA CYS A 35 -6.23 22.68 16.37
C CYS A 35 -6.02 22.06 17.75
N GLY A 36 -6.28 22.80 18.84
CA GLY A 36 -5.95 22.41 20.23
C GLY A 36 -6.50 21.06 20.72
N GLN A 37 -7.51 20.50 20.04
CA GLN A 37 -8.01 19.15 20.29
C GLN A 37 -7.02 18.03 19.89
N TYR A 38 -6.11 18.29 18.96
CA TYR A 38 -5.12 17.33 18.43
C TYR A 38 -3.77 17.42 19.16
N LYS A 39 -3.79 17.26 20.49
CA LYS A 39 -2.60 17.43 21.34
C LYS A 39 -1.40 16.59 20.92
N ARG A 40 -1.64 15.35 20.45
CA ARG A 40 -0.58 14.44 20.00
C ARG A 40 0.06 14.92 18.70
N GLU A 41 -0.73 15.33 17.72
CA GLU A 41 -0.26 15.86 16.45
C GLU A 41 0.51 17.17 16.63
N ILE A 42 -0.02 18.09 17.44
CA ILE A 42 0.68 19.36 17.77
C ILE A 42 2.03 19.06 18.40
N PHE A 43 2.06 18.17 19.39
CA PHE A 43 3.31 17.78 20.06
C PHE A 43 4.36 17.29 19.06
N VAL A 44 3.97 16.41 18.15
CA VAL A 44 4.90 15.81 17.18
C VAL A 44 5.35 16.85 16.12
N LEU A 45 4.46 17.72 15.63
CA LEU A 45 4.81 18.78 14.69
C LEU A 45 5.79 19.79 15.28
N VAL A 46 5.52 20.23 16.52
CA VAL A 46 6.37 21.19 17.24
C VAL A 46 7.71 20.56 17.58
N SER A 47 7.73 19.27 17.95
CA SER A 47 8.97 18.55 18.24
C SER A 47 9.83 18.37 16.98
N ALA A 48 9.23 18.21 15.81
CA ALA A 48 9.97 18.17 14.55
C ALA A 48 10.72 19.49 14.26
N ILE A 49 10.14 20.66 14.56
CA ILE A 49 10.88 21.93 14.46
C ILE A 49 12.02 21.98 15.49
N LYS A 50 11.74 21.60 16.75
CA LYS A 50 12.74 21.61 17.83
C LYS A 50 13.96 20.74 17.50
N ASN A 51 13.76 19.65 16.76
CA ASN A 51 14.82 18.74 16.28
C ASN A 51 15.37 19.12 14.89
N ARG A 52 15.16 20.37 14.43
CA ARG A 52 15.73 20.94 13.20
C ARG A 52 15.32 20.25 11.89
N VAL A 53 14.21 19.51 11.89
CA VAL A 53 13.73 18.81 10.69
C VAL A 53 13.41 19.80 9.56
N ALA A 54 12.82 20.96 9.89
CA ALA A 54 12.50 22.00 8.91
C ALA A 54 13.77 22.61 8.28
N ASP A 55 14.82 22.85 9.07
CA ASP A 55 16.10 23.38 8.59
C ASP A 55 16.80 22.40 7.64
N ASP A 56 16.82 21.12 8.01
CA ASP A 56 17.45 20.06 7.22
C ASP A 56 16.73 19.83 5.89
N LEU A 57 15.40 19.90 5.89
CA LEU A 57 14.58 19.84 4.68
C LEU A 57 14.85 21.02 3.73
N LEU A 58 15.08 22.22 4.27
CA LEU A 58 15.38 23.42 3.48
C LEU A 58 16.83 23.43 2.95
N LYS A 59 17.80 22.90 3.71
CA LYS A 59 19.22 22.86 3.32
C LYS A 59 19.55 21.76 2.32
N ALA A 60 18.80 20.66 2.32
CA ALA A 60 19.08 19.50 1.48
C ALA A 60 18.69 19.68 -0.01
N SER A 61 18.30 20.88 -0.44
CA SER A 61 17.93 21.20 -1.83
C SER A 61 19.08 21.08 -2.84
N SER A 62 20.29 20.72 -2.43
CA SER A 62 21.46 20.55 -3.29
C SER A 62 22.12 19.18 -3.15
N GLY A 63 21.63 18.20 -3.91
CA GLY A 63 22.41 17.01 -4.32
C GLY A 63 22.14 15.68 -3.61
N VAL A 64 21.39 15.64 -2.50
CA VAL A 64 21.04 14.39 -1.80
C VAL A 64 19.66 13.89 -2.24
N PRO A 65 19.49 12.60 -2.61
CA PRO A 65 18.17 12.04 -2.90
C PRO A 65 17.20 12.21 -1.72
N GLN A 66 16.02 12.81 -1.98
CA GLN A 66 15.03 13.14 -0.96
C GLN A 66 14.60 11.93 -0.10
N SER A 67 14.58 10.72 -0.67
CA SER A 67 14.24 9.49 0.05
C SER A 67 15.22 9.18 1.20
N ILE A 68 16.51 9.42 0.99
CA ILE A 68 17.56 9.18 1.99
C ILE A 68 17.47 10.21 3.11
N LEU A 69 17.19 11.47 2.75
CA LEU A 69 16.99 12.54 3.71
C LEU A 69 15.76 12.27 4.60
N LEU A 70 14.62 11.91 4.01
CA LEU A 70 13.39 11.62 4.75
C LEU A 70 13.58 10.41 5.68
N ALA A 71 14.22 9.34 5.20
CA ALA A 71 14.51 8.16 6.03
C ALA A 71 15.43 8.49 7.22
N ARG A 72 16.42 9.37 7.03
CA ARG A 72 17.32 9.82 8.10
C ARG A 72 16.57 10.65 9.15
N LEU A 73 15.75 11.61 8.71
CA LEU A 73 14.97 12.49 9.58
C LEU A 73 13.90 11.71 10.37
N ASN A 74 13.28 10.71 9.75
CA ASN A 74 12.34 9.80 10.42
C ASN A 74 13.04 9.04 11.56
N LYS A 75 14.17 8.41 11.27
CA LYS A 75 14.96 7.66 12.24
C LYS A 75 15.44 8.55 13.41
N GLN A 76 15.87 9.76 13.11
CA GLN A 76 16.29 10.73 14.14
C GLN A 76 15.15 11.05 15.11
N LEU A 77 13.95 11.34 14.60
CA LEU A 77 12.79 11.64 15.46
C LEU A 77 12.34 10.44 16.31
N GLU A 78 12.44 9.22 15.77
CA GLU A 78 12.14 8.00 16.52
C GLU A 78 13.08 7.81 17.70
N GLU A 79 14.39 7.97 17.48
CA GLU A 79 15.42 7.78 18.50
C GLU A 79 15.41 8.90 19.55
N GLU A 80 15.20 10.15 19.13
CA GLU A 80 15.31 11.34 20.01
C GLU A 80 14.06 11.56 20.87
N LEU A 81 12.88 11.17 20.38
CA LEU A 81 11.61 11.40 21.09
C LEU A 81 10.95 10.09 21.56
N ALA A 82 11.55 8.93 21.27
CA ALA A 82 10.99 7.60 21.56
C ALA A 82 9.52 7.46 21.09
N ILE A 83 9.21 8.04 19.93
CA ILE A 83 7.87 8.02 19.33
C ILE A 83 7.74 6.89 18.30
N THR A 84 6.49 6.51 18.01
CA THR A 84 6.17 5.50 16.99
C THR A 84 6.63 5.94 15.60
N THR A 85 7.11 5.00 14.78
CA THR A 85 7.50 5.22 13.38
C THR A 85 6.45 5.97 12.57
N GLU A 86 5.17 5.65 12.76
CA GLU A 86 4.07 6.32 12.07
C GLU A 86 3.94 7.79 12.44
N ALA A 87 4.29 8.15 13.68
CA ALA A 87 4.25 9.53 14.15
C ALA A 87 5.45 10.33 13.61
N ALA A 88 6.65 9.73 13.61
CA ALA A 88 7.84 10.34 13.04
C ALA A 88 7.67 10.58 11.52
N HIS A 89 7.24 9.55 10.78
CA HIS A 89 6.93 9.65 9.35
C HIS A 89 5.91 10.75 9.06
N TRP A 90 4.78 10.74 9.80
CA TRP A 90 3.74 11.74 9.61
C TRP A 90 4.24 13.17 9.88
N ALA A 91 5.16 13.36 10.84
CA ALA A 91 5.74 14.66 11.17
C ALA A 91 6.63 15.21 10.06
N VAL A 92 7.58 14.40 9.61
CA VAL A 92 8.55 14.78 8.56
C VAL A 92 7.83 15.03 7.25
N GLU A 93 6.84 14.20 6.88
CA GLU A 93 5.99 14.44 5.72
C GLU A 93 5.20 15.74 5.84
N SER A 94 4.62 16.03 7.01
CA SER A 94 3.84 17.27 7.22
C SER A 94 4.69 18.52 7.03
N TRP A 95 5.95 18.51 7.48
CA TRP A 95 6.90 19.60 7.26
C TRP A 95 7.38 19.68 5.81
N ALA A 96 7.70 18.54 5.18
CA ALA A 96 8.11 18.51 3.77
C ALA A 96 7.02 19.06 2.85
N LEU A 97 5.74 18.85 3.20
CA LEU A 97 4.59 19.41 2.50
C LEU A 97 4.40 20.90 2.72
N ALA A 98 4.44 21.32 3.97
CA ALA A 98 4.22 22.71 4.33
C ALA A 98 5.29 23.61 3.68
N LEU A 99 6.52 23.10 3.59
CA LEU A 99 7.66 23.79 2.97
C LEU A 99 7.70 23.66 1.43
N GLY A 100 6.79 22.90 0.82
CA GLY A 100 6.75 22.69 -0.62
C GLY A 100 7.92 21.86 -1.19
N VAL A 101 8.64 21.13 -0.31
CA VAL A 101 9.71 20.18 -0.70
C VAL A 101 9.11 18.97 -1.43
N ILE A 102 7.86 18.63 -1.11
CA ILE A 102 7.02 17.67 -1.81
C ILE A 102 5.67 18.32 -2.17
N ALA A 103 5.17 18.07 -3.39
CA ALA A 103 3.97 18.73 -3.91
C ALA A 103 2.65 18.16 -3.34
N GLN A 104 2.68 16.92 -2.81
CA GLN A 104 1.54 16.23 -2.21
C GLN A 104 1.99 15.31 -1.09
N PRO A 105 1.14 15.10 -0.06
CA PRO A 105 1.48 14.18 1.03
C PRO A 105 1.80 12.83 0.43
N LEU A 106 2.92 12.21 0.82
CA LEU A 106 3.03 10.78 0.62
C LEU A 106 1.78 10.14 1.25
N PRO A 107 1.05 9.28 0.54
CA PRO A 107 -0.29 8.92 0.97
C PRO A 107 -0.22 8.07 2.24
N VAL A 108 -0.49 8.69 3.40
CA VAL A 108 -0.92 7.95 4.58
C VAL A 108 -2.40 7.68 4.38
N ALA A 109 -2.73 6.41 4.14
CA ALA A 109 -4.09 5.95 3.97
C ALA A 109 -4.96 6.27 5.20
N LYS A 110 -5.83 7.28 5.10
CA LYS A 110 -7.15 7.26 5.75
C LYS A 110 -8.22 7.53 4.69
N PRO A 111 -9.35 6.80 4.74
CA PRO A 111 -10.36 6.82 3.70
C PRO A 111 -11.15 8.13 3.79
N ALA A 112 -11.12 8.94 2.73
CA ALA A 112 -11.91 10.16 2.62
C ALA A 112 -13.08 9.99 1.64
N PRO A 113 -14.21 10.70 1.88
CA PRO A 113 -15.49 10.48 1.23
C PRO A 113 -15.52 11.10 -0.17
N VAL A 114 -16.10 10.35 -1.09
CA VAL A 114 -16.21 10.70 -2.51
C VAL A 114 -17.09 11.96 -2.66
N SER A 115 -16.54 13.05 -3.17
CA SER A 115 -17.32 14.19 -3.71
C SER A 115 -17.23 14.20 -5.23
N PRO A 116 -18.30 14.64 -5.93
CA PRO A 116 -18.53 14.29 -7.33
C PRO A 116 -17.70 15.16 -8.30
N PRO A 117 -17.29 14.62 -9.45
CA PRO A 117 -16.45 15.33 -10.41
C PRO A 117 -17.27 16.34 -11.24
N SER A 118 -16.73 17.55 -11.42
CA SER A 118 -17.13 18.48 -12.49
C SER A 118 -16.42 18.15 -13.81
N PRO A 119 -16.99 18.54 -14.96
CA PRO A 119 -16.91 17.75 -16.18
C PRO A 119 -15.65 18.04 -17.02
N GLN A 120 -14.93 17.00 -17.41
CA GLN A 120 -13.96 17.05 -18.51
C GLN A 120 -14.64 16.84 -19.88
N PRO A 121 -14.06 17.36 -20.98
CA PRO A 121 -14.73 17.50 -22.26
C PRO A 121 -15.06 16.15 -22.89
N THR A 122 -16.29 16.07 -23.36
CA THR A 122 -16.89 14.97 -24.11
C THR A 122 -16.01 14.46 -25.24
N VAL A 123 -15.41 13.29 -25.04
CA VAL A 123 -15.25 12.30 -26.11
C VAL A 123 -16.35 11.27 -25.89
N ALA A 124 -17.14 11.03 -26.94
CA ALA A 124 -18.41 10.31 -26.90
C ALA A 124 -18.32 8.98 -26.14
N LYS A 125 -19.20 8.87 -25.14
CA LYS A 125 -19.49 7.67 -24.37
C LYS A 125 -20.11 6.61 -25.30
N VAL A 126 -19.29 5.71 -25.83
CA VAL A 126 -19.81 4.41 -26.29
C VAL A 126 -19.99 3.56 -25.03
N ALA A 127 -21.21 3.06 -24.83
CA ALA A 127 -21.55 2.15 -23.75
C ALA A 127 -20.56 0.97 -23.72
N PRO A 128 -20.22 0.41 -22.54
CA PRO A 128 -19.46 -0.82 -22.51
C PRO A 128 -20.41 -1.95 -22.93
N THR A 129 -20.47 -2.19 -24.24
CA THR A 129 -20.90 -3.49 -24.75
C THR A 129 -19.87 -4.48 -24.21
N LEU A 130 -20.34 -5.40 -23.36
CA LEU A 130 -19.58 -6.59 -22.95
C LEU A 130 -19.22 -7.38 -24.22
N THR A 131 -18.09 -7.04 -24.83
CA THR A 131 -17.56 -7.77 -25.99
C THR A 131 -16.04 -7.61 -26.03
N HIS A 132 -15.37 -8.10 -24.99
CA HIS A 132 -14.05 -8.68 -25.21
C HIS A 132 -14.30 -10.18 -25.33
N CYS A 133 -14.11 -10.74 -26.53
CA CYS A 133 -14.23 -12.18 -26.76
C CYS A 133 -13.36 -12.91 -25.74
N GLN A 134 -13.98 -13.67 -24.86
CA GLN A 134 -13.33 -14.61 -23.94
C GLN A 134 -12.90 -15.84 -24.75
N THR A 135 -11.79 -15.73 -25.47
CA THR A 135 -11.26 -16.76 -26.37
C THR A 135 -10.26 -17.73 -25.72
N GLY A 136 -10.01 -17.60 -24.42
CA GLY A 136 -9.11 -18.47 -23.68
C GLY A 136 -9.74 -19.78 -23.20
N PRO A 137 -8.95 -20.85 -22.99
CA PRO A 137 -9.45 -22.11 -22.45
C PRO A 137 -9.98 -21.94 -21.02
N ILE A 138 -11.02 -22.70 -20.68
CA ILE A 138 -11.49 -22.81 -19.29
C ILE A 138 -10.75 -23.96 -18.61
N ILE A 139 -9.96 -23.63 -17.60
CA ILE A 139 -9.22 -24.59 -16.78
C ILE A 139 -10.17 -25.15 -15.72
N VAL A 140 -10.28 -26.48 -15.71
CA VAL A 140 -11.12 -27.26 -14.77
C VAL A 140 -12.56 -26.74 -14.61
N GLY A 141 -13.13 -26.18 -15.68
CA GLY A 141 -14.51 -25.67 -15.67
C GLY A 141 -14.75 -24.41 -14.82
N ARG A 142 -13.71 -23.80 -14.23
CA ARG A 142 -13.85 -22.67 -13.30
C ARG A 142 -13.02 -21.45 -13.67
N TYR A 143 -11.79 -21.63 -14.13
CA TYR A 143 -10.88 -20.51 -14.36
C TYR A 143 -10.76 -20.24 -15.85
N HIS A 144 -11.20 -19.06 -16.28
CA HIS A 144 -10.95 -18.59 -17.63
C HIS A 144 -9.50 -18.09 -17.74
N ASP A 145 -8.71 -18.68 -18.63
CA ASP A 145 -7.34 -18.27 -18.91
C ASP A 145 -7.31 -17.04 -19.83
N ASN A 146 -6.82 -15.91 -19.35
CA ASN A 146 -6.76 -14.69 -20.16
C ASN A 146 -5.56 -14.68 -21.12
N SER A 147 -4.74 -15.75 -21.15
CA SER A 147 -3.58 -15.92 -22.04
C SER A 147 -2.44 -14.89 -21.83
N ASP A 148 -2.50 -14.12 -20.74
CA ASP A 148 -1.58 -13.03 -20.40
C ASP A 148 -0.89 -13.27 -19.05
N GLY A 149 -0.98 -14.49 -18.51
CA GLY A 149 -0.48 -14.85 -17.17
C GLY A 149 -1.45 -14.54 -16.04
N THR A 150 -2.69 -14.14 -16.37
CA THR A 150 -3.80 -14.01 -15.43
C THR A 150 -4.90 -15.01 -15.75
N ILE A 151 -5.71 -15.31 -14.74
CA ILE A 151 -6.95 -16.07 -14.88
C ILE A 151 -8.10 -15.32 -14.24
N THR A 152 -9.30 -15.53 -14.73
CA THR A 152 -10.54 -15.03 -14.14
C THR A 152 -11.32 -16.20 -13.56
N ASP A 153 -11.57 -16.19 -12.25
CA ASP A 153 -12.44 -17.16 -11.59
C ASP A 153 -13.90 -16.85 -11.92
N LEU A 154 -14.56 -17.75 -12.65
CA LEU A 154 -15.94 -17.57 -13.10
C LEU A 154 -16.96 -17.62 -11.96
N GLN A 155 -16.59 -18.16 -10.79
CA GLN A 155 -17.49 -18.22 -9.63
C GLN A 155 -17.47 -16.92 -8.81
N THR A 156 -16.30 -16.32 -8.67
CA THR A 156 -16.09 -15.14 -7.81
C THR A 156 -15.90 -13.84 -8.60
N SER A 157 -15.76 -13.94 -9.92
CA SER A 157 -15.36 -12.84 -10.81
C SER A 157 -14.02 -12.19 -10.42
N LEU A 158 -13.20 -12.86 -9.60
CA LEU A 158 -11.86 -12.40 -9.24
C LEU A 158 -10.88 -12.74 -10.35
N GLN A 159 -10.10 -11.75 -10.78
CA GLN A 159 -8.97 -11.99 -11.66
C GLN A 159 -7.71 -12.13 -10.81
N SER A 160 -6.91 -13.15 -11.06
CA SER A 160 -5.71 -13.49 -10.30
C SER A 160 -4.51 -13.65 -11.22
N MET A 161 -3.32 -13.27 -10.73
CA MET A 161 -2.09 -13.73 -11.37
C MET A 161 -1.96 -15.24 -11.18
N ARG A 162 -1.52 -15.94 -12.23
CA ARG A 162 -1.32 -17.40 -12.20
C ARG A 162 -0.08 -17.81 -11.40
N PHE A 163 0.83 -16.88 -11.16
CA PHE A 163 2.11 -17.08 -10.49
C PHE A 163 2.14 -16.32 -9.15
N SER A 164 3.04 -16.73 -8.26
CA SER A 164 3.24 -16.08 -6.96
C SER A 164 4.13 -14.86 -7.11
N LEU A 165 3.97 -13.87 -6.22
CA LEU A 165 4.76 -12.64 -6.30
C LEU A 165 6.26 -12.95 -6.15
N GLY A 166 7.07 -12.39 -7.06
CA GLY A 166 8.50 -12.68 -7.19
C GLY A 166 8.84 -13.69 -8.29
N GLN A 167 7.87 -14.49 -8.73
CA GLN A 167 7.94 -15.25 -9.98
C GLN A 167 7.54 -14.37 -11.17
N GLU A 168 7.76 -14.89 -12.37
CA GLU A 168 7.43 -14.23 -13.63
C GLU A 168 6.67 -15.18 -14.56
N TRP A 169 5.77 -14.62 -15.36
CA TRP A 169 5.12 -15.36 -16.44
C TRP A 169 5.86 -15.13 -17.75
N ASN A 170 6.38 -16.21 -18.34
CA ASN A 170 7.13 -16.14 -19.59
C ASN A 170 6.71 -17.27 -20.52
N ARG A 171 6.34 -16.95 -21.77
CA ARG A 171 5.98 -17.91 -22.82
C ARG A 171 4.96 -18.97 -22.37
N GLY A 172 3.94 -18.56 -21.62
CA GLY A 172 2.86 -19.45 -21.18
C GLY A 172 3.22 -20.36 -19.99
N THR A 173 4.33 -20.11 -19.30
CA THR A 173 4.70 -20.82 -18.09
C THR A 173 5.19 -19.88 -16.98
N CYS A 174 5.07 -20.34 -15.74
CA CYS A 174 5.60 -19.65 -14.57
C CYS A 174 7.08 -19.99 -14.39
N THR A 175 7.95 -18.98 -14.37
CA THR A 175 9.40 -19.11 -14.22
C THR A 175 9.91 -18.33 -13.00
N GLY A 176 11.11 -18.67 -12.54
CA GLY A 176 11.73 -18.03 -11.38
C GLY A 176 11.20 -18.55 -10.04
N GLU A 177 11.73 -17.98 -8.96
CA GLU A 177 11.39 -18.38 -7.60
C GLU A 177 10.42 -17.40 -6.95
N ALA A 178 9.43 -17.93 -6.25
CA ALA A 178 8.56 -17.10 -5.42
C ALA A 178 9.39 -16.41 -4.34
N ARG A 179 9.11 -15.14 -4.09
CA ARG A 179 9.79 -14.38 -3.03
C ARG A 179 8.93 -14.38 -1.77
N ARG A 180 9.62 -14.40 -0.64
CA ARG A 180 8.99 -14.27 0.67
C ARG A 180 9.05 -12.83 1.11
N TYR A 181 8.01 -12.38 1.78
CA TYR A 181 7.83 -11.00 2.21
C TYR A 181 7.25 -11.01 3.62
N THR A 182 7.63 -10.02 4.42
CA THR A 182 6.82 -9.66 5.59
C THR A 182 5.43 -9.23 5.13
N TRP A 183 4.44 -9.24 6.03
CA TRP A 183 3.07 -8.90 5.66
C TRP A 183 2.97 -7.49 5.06
N GLN A 184 3.67 -6.51 5.64
CA GLN A 184 3.70 -5.14 5.13
C GLN A 184 4.44 -5.06 3.79
N GLN A 185 5.55 -5.78 3.63
CA GLN A 185 6.27 -5.81 2.35
C GLN A 185 5.42 -6.42 1.22
N ALA A 186 4.59 -7.43 1.51
CA ALA A 186 3.69 -8.04 0.53
C ALA A 186 2.67 -7.02 0.00
N LEU A 187 2.06 -6.23 0.90
CA LEU A 187 1.13 -5.16 0.54
C LEU A 187 1.83 -4.07 -0.30
N ILE A 188 3.00 -3.62 0.15
CA ILE A 188 3.80 -2.61 -0.57
C ILE A 188 4.24 -3.16 -1.94
N ALA A 189 4.58 -4.43 -2.05
CA ALA A 189 5.00 -5.03 -3.31
C ALA A 189 3.88 -5.04 -4.36
N ALA A 190 2.62 -5.25 -3.94
CA ALA A 190 1.46 -5.09 -4.82
C ALA A 190 1.31 -3.64 -5.32
N GLU A 191 1.43 -2.66 -4.41
CA GLU A 191 1.37 -1.24 -4.78
C GLU A 191 2.52 -0.83 -5.71
N MET A 192 3.73 -1.30 -5.45
CA MET A 192 4.89 -1.04 -6.29
C MET A 192 4.71 -1.60 -7.70
N LEU A 193 4.12 -2.79 -7.82
CA LEU A 193 3.79 -3.38 -9.12
C LEU A 193 2.83 -2.46 -9.89
N ASN A 194 1.76 -1.99 -9.25
CA ASN A 194 0.81 -1.05 -9.85
C ASN A 194 1.46 0.26 -10.29
N ARG A 195 2.32 0.84 -9.44
CA ARG A 195 3.04 2.09 -9.76
C ARG A 195 4.03 1.96 -10.91
N LYS A 196 4.53 0.75 -11.17
CA LYS A 196 5.44 0.44 -12.29
C LYS A 196 4.71 0.17 -13.61
N GLY A 197 3.42 0.48 -13.70
CA GLY A 197 2.60 0.22 -14.90
C GLY A 197 1.78 -1.06 -14.80
N GLY A 198 1.80 -1.72 -13.64
CA GLY A 198 0.93 -2.85 -13.37
C GLY A 198 1.34 -4.14 -14.06
N TYR A 199 0.36 -5.00 -14.30
CA TYR A 199 0.54 -6.27 -14.98
C TYR A 199 -0.68 -6.58 -15.85
N ALA A 200 -0.45 -7.18 -17.03
CA ALA A 200 -1.50 -7.50 -18.00
C ALA A 200 -2.42 -6.31 -18.37
N GLY A 201 -1.87 -5.08 -18.35
CA GLY A 201 -2.64 -3.86 -18.65
C GLY A 201 -3.44 -3.29 -17.48
N TYR A 202 -3.28 -3.83 -16.26
CA TYR A 202 -4.04 -3.42 -15.08
C TYR A 202 -3.12 -2.97 -13.92
N CYS A 203 -3.54 -1.92 -13.20
CA CYS A 203 -2.78 -1.28 -12.11
C CYS A 203 -3.54 -1.27 -10.76
N ASP A 204 -4.48 -2.18 -10.57
CA ASP A 204 -5.34 -2.33 -9.38
C ASP A 204 -5.14 -3.70 -8.70
N TRP A 205 -3.93 -4.27 -8.83
CA TRP A 205 -3.56 -5.52 -8.18
C TRP A 205 -3.38 -5.34 -6.67
N ARG A 206 -3.92 -6.27 -5.89
CA ARG A 206 -3.81 -6.27 -4.41
C ARG A 206 -3.54 -7.67 -3.89
N VAL A 207 -3.07 -7.75 -2.65
CA VAL A 207 -3.05 -9.01 -1.90
C VAL A 207 -4.50 -9.42 -1.57
N PRO A 208 -4.91 -10.67 -1.83
CA PRO A 208 -6.26 -11.15 -1.56
C PRO A 208 -6.58 -11.08 -0.07
N THR A 209 -7.85 -10.86 0.25
CA THR A 209 -8.37 -11.07 1.61
C THR A 209 -8.35 -12.55 1.96
N ILE A 210 -8.48 -12.88 3.25
CA ILE A 210 -8.51 -14.29 3.67
C ILE A 210 -9.69 -15.05 3.06
N LYS A 211 -10.84 -14.38 2.88
CA LYS A 211 -12.03 -14.99 2.26
C LYS A 211 -11.77 -15.34 0.80
N GLU A 212 -11.16 -14.42 0.05
CA GLU A 212 -10.80 -14.63 -1.35
C GLU A 212 -9.72 -15.71 -1.50
N LEU A 213 -8.70 -15.71 -0.62
CA LEU A 213 -7.64 -16.71 -0.67
C LEU A 213 -8.18 -18.12 -0.37
N LYS A 214 -9.17 -18.24 0.51
CA LYS A 214 -9.83 -19.53 0.83
C LYS A 214 -10.58 -20.12 -0.37
N THR A 215 -11.08 -19.30 -1.29
CA THR A 215 -11.80 -19.83 -2.47
C THR A 215 -10.87 -20.57 -3.44
N LEU A 216 -9.55 -20.37 -3.32
CA LEU A 216 -8.54 -21.02 -4.15
C LEU A 216 -8.15 -22.41 -3.64
N ILE A 217 -8.56 -22.79 -2.43
CA ILE A 217 -8.21 -24.10 -1.87
C ILE A 217 -8.85 -25.21 -2.71
N ASP A 218 -8.03 -26.14 -3.14
CA ASP A 218 -8.43 -27.36 -3.84
C ASP A 218 -7.74 -28.54 -3.16
N GLN A 219 -8.49 -29.40 -2.48
CA GLN A 219 -7.94 -30.51 -1.69
C GLN A 219 -7.55 -31.73 -2.55
N SER A 220 -7.64 -31.63 -3.88
CA SER A 220 -7.31 -32.74 -4.78
C SER A 220 -5.82 -33.07 -4.89
N GLY A 221 -4.93 -32.28 -4.28
CA GLY A 221 -3.48 -32.47 -4.36
C GLY A 221 -2.68 -31.67 -3.33
N SER A 222 -1.35 -31.78 -3.42
CA SER A 222 -0.39 -30.98 -2.65
C SER A 222 0.56 -30.28 -3.63
N PRO A 223 0.59 -28.94 -3.69
CA PRO A 223 -0.18 -28.01 -2.85
C PRO A 223 -1.70 -28.08 -3.09
N THR A 224 -2.46 -27.74 -2.06
CA THR A 224 -3.93 -27.71 -1.99
C THR A 224 -4.53 -26.54 -2.79
N ILE A 225 -4.14 -26.46 -4.07
CA ILE A 225 -4.59 -25.48 -5.04
C ILE A 225 -4.45 -26.06 -6.44
N ASN A 226 -5.36 -25.71 -7.33
CA ASN A 226 -5.37 -26.20 -8.69
C ASN A 226 -4.07 -25.79 -9.44
N GLN A 227 -3.17 -26.76 -9.65
CA GLN A 227 -1.86 -26.52 -10.25
C GLN A 227 -1.91 -26.16 -11.75
N LEU A 228 -3.00 -26.47 -12.45
CA LEU A 228 -3.16 -26.04 -13.84
C LEU A 228 -3.48 -24.55 -13.91
N ALA A 229 -4.34 -24.06 -13.01
CA ALA A 229 -4.66 -22.65 -12.89
C ALA A 229 -3.49 -21.85 -12.30
N PHE A 230 -2.84 -22.41 -11.27
CA PHE A 230 -1.78 -21.76 -10.48
C PHE A 230 -0.49 -22.61 -10.44
N PRO A 231 0.23 -22.70 -11.57
CA PRO A 231 1.43 -23.54 -11.67
C PRO A 231 2.55 -23.05 -10.76
N ASN A 232 3.44 -23.98 -10.38
CA ASN A 232 4.64 -23.70 -9.58
C ASN A 232 4.34 -22.93 -8.28
N THR A 233 3.21 -23.22 -7.63
CA THR A 233 2.86 -22.64 -6.33
C THR A 233 3.63 -23.37 -5.22
N PRO A 234 4.52 -22.71 -4.44
CA PRO A 234 5.09 -23.32 -3.24
C PRO A 234 4.03 -23.88 -2.28
N PRO A 235 4.17 -25.13 -1.78
CA PRO A 235 3.26 -25.73 -0.78
C PRO A 235 3.56 -25.20 0.62
N GLN A 236 3.46 -23.89 0.79
CA GLN A 236 3.86 -23.15 1.97
C GLN A 236 2.78 -22.12 2.33
N TRP A 237 3.08 -21.29 3.32
CA TRP A 237 2.19 -20.24 3.77
C TRP A 237 2.11 -19.04 2.82
N TYR A 238 0.89 -18.54 2.61
CA TYR A 238 0.58 -17.37 1.80
C TYR A 238 -0.17 -16.32 2.61
N TRP A 239 0.34 -15.09 2.57
CA TRP A 239 -0.30 -13.94 3.20
C TRP A 239 -1.62 -13.57 2.53
N SER A 240 -2.60 -13.25 3.37
CA SER A 240 -3.76 -12.45 3.00
C SER A 240 -3.60 -11.00 3.47
N SER A 241 -4.40 -10.07 2.92
CA SER A 241 -4.48 -8.68 3.38
C SER A 241 -5.31 -8.51 4.66
N SER A 242 -5.85 -9.59 5.22
CA SER A 242 -6.70 -9.54 6.41
C SER A 242 -5.85 -9.56 7.69
N ALA A 243 -5.81 -8.44 8.41
CA ALA A 243 -5.19 -8.35 9.74
C ALA A 243 -5.98 -9.17 10.77
N TYR A 244 -5.30 -9.68 11.80
CA TYR A 244 -5.96 -10.35 12.91
C TYR A 244 -6.45 -9.33 13.94
N ALA A 245 -7.74 -9.36 14.26
CA ALA A 245 -8.35 -8.35 15.12
C ALA A 245 -7.85 -8.40 16.58
N ASN A 246 -7.54 -9.59 17.08
CA ASN A 246 -7.17 -9.79 18.49
C ASN A 246 -5.69 -9.47 18.76
N TYR A 247 -4.81 -9.65 17.75
CA TYR A 247 -3.39 -9.28 17.85
C TYR A 247 -3.01 -8.44 16.63
N PRO A 248 -2.84 -7.10 16.80
CA PRO A 248 -2.51 -6.20 15.70
C PRO A 248 -1.17 -6.51 15.00
N THR A 249 -0.28 -7.24 15.67
CA THR A 249 1.00 -7.72 15.13
C THR A 249 0.85 -8.88 14.17
N ASP A 250 -0.34 -9.47 14.05
CA ASP A 250 -0.56 -10.69 13.31
C ASP A 250 -1.53 -10.50 12.15
N ALA A 251 -1.45 -11.40 11.17
CA ALA A 251 -2.31 -11.43 10.01
C ALA A 251 -2.70 -12.85 9.62
N TRP A 252 -3.80 -12.97 8.89
CA TRP A 252 -4.28 -14.25 8.37
C TRP A 252 -3.51 -14.67 7.13
N GLY A 253 -3.31 -15.98 6.98
CA GLY A 253 -2.83 -16.59 5.75
C GLY A 253 -3.28 -18.04 5.63
N ILE A 254 -2.96 -18.65 4.49
CA ILE A 254 -3.30 -20.05 4.20
C ILE A 254 -2.02 -20.83 3.96
N HIS A 255 -1.93 -22.01 4.56
CA HIS A 255 -0.84 -22.95 4.30
C HIS A 255 -1.23 -23.94 3.20
N PHE A 256 -0.72 -23.76 1.97
CA PHE A 256 -1.14 -24.60 0.84
C PHE A 256 -0.69 -26.07 0.94
N SER A 257 0.18 -26.48 1.86
CA SER A 257 0.38 -27.94 2.06
C SER A 257 -0.79 -28.64 2.74
N SER A 258 -1.63 -27.91 3.50
CA SER A 258 -2.73 -28.45 4.30
C SER A 258 -4.10 -27.87 3.96
N GLY A 259 -4.14 -26.69 3.33
CA GLY A 259 -5.37 -25.96 3.02
C GLY A 259 -5.97 -25.23 4.23
N ASN A 260 -5.28 -25.24 5.37
CA ASN A 260 -5.77 -24.57 6.58
C ASN A 260 -5.34 -23.11 6.60
N ASP A 261 -6.23 -22.26 7.10
CA ASP A 261 -5.87 -20.91 7.51
C ASP A 261 -5.33 -20.88 8.93
N TYR A 262 -4.30 -20.09 9.15
CA TYR A 262 -3.90 -19.72 10.50
C TYR A 262 -3.50 -18.23 10.56
N VAL A 263 -3.16 -17.80 11.77
CA VAL A 263 -2.64 -16.48 12.07
C VAL A 263 -1.12 -16.57 12.23
N GLY A 264 -0.39 -15.60 11.70
CA GLY A 264 1.06 -15.51 11.84
C GLY A 264 1.52 -14.08 12.12
N SER A 265 2.65 -13.94 12.80
CA SER A 265 3.28 -12.64 13.03
C SER A 265 3.60 -11.95 11.71
N LYS A 266 3.23 -10.67 11.58
CA LYS A 266 3.50 -9.83 10.40
C LYS A 266 4.99 -9.68 10.11
N SER A 267 5.86 -9.96 11.09
CA SER A 267 7.32 -9.90 10.94
C SER A 267 7.92 -11.11 10.20
N TYR A 268 7.15 -12.19 9.98
CA TYR A 268 7.65 -13.37 9.30
C TYR A 268 7.51 -13.29 7.78
N ASP A 269 8.45 -13.93 7.10
CA ASP A 269 8.54 -13.93 5.65
C ASP A 269 7.74 -15.10 5.04
N HIS A 270 6.68 -14.75 4.32
CA HIS A 270 5.82 -15.72 3.63
C HIS A 270 5.52 -15.27 2.20
N TYR A 271 4.98 -16.19 1.40
CA TYR A 271 4.65 -15.92 0.01
C TYR A 271 3.35 -15.12 -0.10
N THR A 272 3.08 -14.59 -1.28
CA THR A 272 1.78 -14.01 -1.59
C THR A 272 1.49 -14.14 -3.09
N ARG A 273 0.25 -13.84 -3.46
CA ARG A 273 -0.22 -13.75 -4.84
C ARG A 273 -1.11 -12.53 -4.96
N LEU A 274 -1.30 -12.04 -6.17
CA LEU A 274 -2.08 -10.83 -6.40
C LEU A 274 -3.39 -11.14 -7.13
N VAL A 275 -4.43 -10.43 -6.72
CA VAL A 275 -5.77 -10.48 -7.29
C VAL A 275 -6.28 -9.06 -7.60
N ARG A 276 -7.25 -8.95 -8.48
CA ARG A 276 -7.95 -7.71 -8.83
C ARG A 276 -9.43 -8.00 -9.10
N GLY A 277 -10.25 -6.94 -9.10
CA GLY A 277 -11.71 -7.07 -9.20
C GLY A 277 -12.35 -7.74 -7.98
N GLY A 278 -13.63 -8.11 -8.13
CA GLY A 278 -14.48 -8.62 -7.05
C GLY A 278 -15.02 -7.50 -6.15
N GLN A 279 -16.34 -7.34 -6.14
CA GLN A 279 -17.10 -6.59 -5.14
C GLN A 279 -18.31 -7.44 -4.73
#